data_AF-A0A7W1KC16-F1
#
_entry.id   AF-A0A7W1KC16-F1
#
_cell.length_a   1.000
_cell.length_b   1.000
_cell.length_c   1.000
_cell.angle_alpha   90.00
_cell.angle_beta   90.00
_cell.angle_gamma   90.00
#
_symmetry.space_group_name_H-M   'P 1'
#
loop_
_entity.id
_entity.type
_entity.pdbx_description
1 polymer ?
#
loop_
_entity_poly.entity_id
_entity_poly.type
_entity_poly.pdbx_seq_one_letter_code
_entity_poly.pdbx_strand_id
1 'polypeptide(L)'
;GLTWIGLAAAATAALSWPGLRLLDTQITVQAGSLDAGASDVVGAEIGNLASPLDLAQALGVWQAGDYRYRTESFGTLQNIELWFVGALALLGLGWAIRRRAWPALLLASVVLPSIYLLHRASPYADAKVLMLASPGVLLLAACGAASLWTGRWRLLAAPVLAALVVAVEVSGALAYHDVSLTPRDRFEELSSLDDRLAGRGPVLLNEYDELGKYFLAAADPFVEPETNHEYRPDTQSNERKRPSVKTPLDTDELRLDYIEKIPYVIVRRGPLGSRPPANFRRVWSGRYYELWQRASATKVLEHHSLGNSILSPAEPITERLARRMAQRARRAGGTLAAPLRVRPQFFFISRHPRPARWEGFGDYPEALVSNGPGNIDAPVTLSRSGEYHVWMEGSFSRRLTVSVDSVVVGHTPHVLNNPGAYASLGTVRLKRGLRGVQVRQGGGDARPGNGGYRSSLRHIGPIVFDPVANEADLITRVDPADWRRLVGERADWLEVVKP
;
A
#
# COMPACT_ATOMS: atom_id res chain seq x y z
N GLY A 1 33.33 12.26 -46.33
CA GLY A 1 32.30 12.85 -45.45
C GLY A 1 30.96 12.17 -45.62
N LEU A 2 30.31 12.34 -46.78
CA LEU A 2 28.98 11.81 -47.10
C LEU A 2 28.86 10.27 -47.03
N THR A 3 29.92 9.53 -47.38
CA THR A 3 29.94 8.05 -47.33
C THR A 3 29.89 7.48 -45.92
N TRP A 4 30.56 8.13 -44.96
CA TRP A 4 30.53 7.73 -43.55
C TRP A 4 29.19 8.03 -42.88
N ILE A 5 28.54 9.13 -43.27
CA ILE A 5 27.19 9.47 -42.80
C ILE A 5 26.17 8.45 -43.34
N GLY A 6 26.28 8.06 -44.62
CA GLY A 6 25.45 7.02 -45.21
C GLY A 6 25.63 5.66 -44.54
N LEU A 7 26.89 5.27 -44.27
CA LEU A 7 27.20 4.04 -43.54
C LEU A 7 26.70 4.07 -42.09
N ALA A 8 26.85 5.20 -41.38
CA ALA A 8 26.35 5.36 -40.02
C ALA A 8 24.80 5.33 -39.98
N ALA A 9 24.13 5.96 -40.94
CA ALA A 9 22.67 5.92 -41.06
C ALA A 9 22.16 4.51 -41.37
N ALA A 10 22.82 3.80 -42.31
CA ALA A 10 22.49 2.41 -42.64
C ALA A 10 22.73 1.47 -41.45
N ALA A 11 23.84 1.64 -40.73
CA ALA A 11 24.14 0.86 -39.53
C ALA A 11 23.14 1.16 -38.41
N THR A 12 22.77 2.43 -38.20
CA THR A 12 21.76 2.81 -37.21
C THR A 12 20.39 2.21 -37.56
N ALA A 13 19.98 2.26 -38.83
CA ALA A 13 18.74 1.63 -39.30
C ALA A 13 18.75 0.11 -39.12
N ALA A 14 19.85 -0.55 -39.47
CA ALA A 14 20.03 -1.99 -39.29
C ALA A 14 20.02 -2.41 -37.81
N LEU A 15 20.69 -1.64 -36.94
CA LEU A 15 20.71 -1.88 -35.49
C LEU A 15 19.37 -1.56 -34.81
N SER A 16 18.60 -0.64 -35.39
CA SER A 16 17.25 -0.29 -34.90
C SER A 16 16.18 -1.25 -35.42
N TRP A 17 16.45 -2.04 -36.47
CA TRP A 17 15.49 -2.94 -37.11
C TRP A 17 14.85 -3.98 -36.18
N PRO A 18 15.59 -4.66 -35.28
CA PRO A 18 14.97 -5.55 -34.29
C PRO A 18 14.02 -4.79 -33.35
N GLY A 19 14.39 -3.57 -32.94
CA GLY A 19 13.54 -2.70 -32.14
C GLY A 19 12.28 -2.26 -32.89
N LEU A 20 12.40 -1.96 -34.19
CA LEU A 20 11.27 -1.61 -35.05
C LEU A 20 10.31 -2.78 -35.30
N ARG A 21 10.80 -4.02 -35.38
CA ARG A 21 9.93 -5.21 -35.44
C ARG A 21 9.21 -5.48 -34.12
N LEU A 22 9.89 -5.27 -33.00
CA LEU A 22 9.24 -5.30 -31.68
C LEU A 22 8.22 -4.17 -31.54
N LEU A 23 8.44 -3.03 -32.20
CA LEU A 23 7.52 -1.90 -32.23
C LEU A 23 6.18 -2.28 -32.85
N ASP A 24 6.14 -3.09 -33.91
CA ASP A 24 4.87 -3.53 -34.54
C ASP A 24 4.07 -4.45 -33.60
N THR A 25 4.76 -5.38 -32.93
CA THR A 25 4.14 -6.23 -31.90
C THR A 25 3.70 -5.42 -30.69
N GLN A 26 4.52 -4.47 -30.23
CA GLN A 26 4.16 -3.55 -29.16
C GLN A 26 2.99 -2.65 -29.55
N ILE A 27 2.96 -2.10 -30.76
CA ILE A 27 1.87 -1.27 -31.26
C ILE A 27 0.60 -2.09 -31.40
N THR A 28 0.66 -3.35 -31.83
CA THR A 28 -0.54 -4.21 -31.91
C THR A 28 -1.08 -4.57 -30.53
N VAL A 29 -0.20 -4.95 -29.59
CA VAL A 29 -0.58 -5.26 -28.19
C VAL A 29 -1.03 -4.00 -27.45
N GLN A 30 -0.37 -2.86 -27.68
CA GLN A 30 -0.72 -1.58 -27.09
C GLN A 30 -1.91 -0.94 -27.78
N ALA A 31 -2.19 -1.11 -29.07
CA ALA A 31 -3.40 -0.57 -29.70
C ALA A 31 -4.64 -1.18 -29.05
N GLY A 32 -4.62 -2.49 -28.76
CA GLY A 32 -5.67 -3.11 -27.93
C GLY A 32 -5.79 -2.56 -26.51
N SER A 33 -4.74 -1.94 -25.96
CA SER A 33 -4.72 -1.33 -24.62
C SER A 33 -4.97 0.19 -24.64
N LEU A 34 -4.52 0.89 -25.69
CA LEU A 34 -4.60 2.34 -25.92
C LEU A 34 -5.97 2.70 -26.51
N ASP A 35 -6.48 1.92 -27.46
CA ASP A 35 -7.85 2.10 -28.00
C ASP A 35 -8.90 1.66 -26.98
N ALA A 36 -8.59 0.68 -26.11
CA ALA A 36 -9.41 0.41 -24.93
C ALA A 36 -9.45 1.63 -23.99
N GLY A 37 -8.31 2.30 -23.77
CA GLY A 37 -8.16 3.55 -23.00
C GLY A 37 -9.00 4.73 -23.52
N ALA A 38 -9.29 4.77 -24.82
CA ALA A 38 -10.12 5.79 -25.45
C ALA A 38 -11.65 5.52 -25.35
N SER A 39 -12.06 4.34 -24.86
CA SER A 39 -13.47 4.05 -24.58
C SER A 39 -13.91 4.64 -23.23
N ASP A 40 -15.16 5.13 -23.13
CA ASP A 40 -15.73 5.76 -21.92
C ASP A 40 -15.64 4.89 -20.65
N VAL A 41 -15.34 3.59 -20.78
CA VAL A 41 -15.18 2.64 -19.67
C VAL A 41 -13.75 2.65 -19.09
N VAL A 42 -12.73 3.03 -19.86
CA VAL A 42 -11.30 3.04 -19.46
C VAL A 42 -10.71 4.46 -19.42
N GLY A 43 -11.39 5.47 -19.96
CA GLY A 43 -11.05 6.89 -19.76
C GLY A 43 -11.01 7.34 -18.30
N ALA A 44 -11.47 6.49 -17.37
CA ALA A 44 -11.41 6.65 -15.92
C ALA A 44 -10.23 5.91 -15.24
N GLU A 45 -9.35 5.21 -15.97
CA GLU A 45 -8.22 4.47 -15.38
C GLU A 45 -7.12 5.44 -14.89
N ILE A 46 -7.25 5.87 -13.65
CA ILE A 46 -6.28 6.72 -12.95
C ILE A 46 -5.14 5.93 -12.31
N GLY A 47 -5.25 4.59 -12.26
CA GLY A 47 -4.26 3.72 -11.63
C GLY A 47 -3.96 4.16 -10.19
N ASN A 48 -2.69 4.44 -9.89
CA ASN A 48 -2.26 4.94 -8.57
C ASN A 48 -2.30 6.47 -8.43
N LEU A 49 -2.80 7.21 -9.42
CA LEU A 49 -2.90 8.67 -9.38
C LEU A 49 -4.08 9.13 -8.54
N ALA A 50 -3.96 10.30 -7.92
CA ALA A 50 -5.08 10.95 -7.21
C ALA A 50 -6.04 11.66 -8.18
N SER A 51 -5.53 12.14 -9.30
CA SER A 51 -6.25 12.73 -10.42
C SER A 51 -5.39 12.65 -11.68
N PRO A 52 -5.94 12.89 -12.88
CA PRO A 52 -5.11 13.16 -14.05
C PRO A 52 -4.05 14.23 -13.76
N LEU A 53 -2.83 14.00 -14.25
CA LEU A 53 -1.72 14.94 -14.08
C LEU A 53 -1.92 16.18 -14.94
N ASP A 54 -1.35 17.31 -14.51
CA ASP A 54 -1.30 18.52 -15.32
C ASP A 54 -0.19 18.37 -16.37
N LEU A 55 -0.47 18.73 -17.62
CA LEU A 55 0.53 18.75 -18.71
C LEU A 55 1.74 19.60 -18.35
N ALA A 56 1.56 20.66 -17.56
CA ALA A 56 2.65 21.50 -17.08
C ALA A 56 3.67 20.75 -16.21
N GLN A 57 3.31 19.59 -15.63
CA GLN A 57 4.26 18.75 -14.89
C GLN A 57 5.39 18.20 -15.77
N ALA A 58 5.22 18.16 -17.11
CA ALA A 58 6.31 17.85 -18.03
C ALA A 58 7.47 18.86 -17.96
N LEU A 59 7.26 20.06 -17.42
CA LEU A 59 8.33 21.04 -17.23
C LEU A 59 9.35 20.59 -16.15
N GLY A 60 9.06 19.56 -15.35
CA GLY A 60 10.04 18.89 -14.51
C GLY A 60 10.45 19.62 -13.23
N VAL A 61 9.72 20.67 -12.87
CA VAL A 61 9.88 21.38 -11.60
C VAL A 61 8.55 21.36 -10.88
N TRP A 62 8.45 20.62 -9.78
CA TRP A 62 7.22 20.46 -9.01
C TRP A 62 7.47 20.53 -7.51
N GLN A 63 6.91 21.54 -6.85
CA GLN A 63 7.08 21.83 -5.43
C GLN A 63 6.11 21.02 -4.56
N ALA A 64 6.08 19.70 -4.77
CA ALA A 64 5.40 18.73 -3.94
C ALA A 64 6.24 17.46 -3.82
N GLY A 65 6.24 16.82 -2.66
CA GLY A 65 6.99 15.58 -2.48
C GLY A 65 6.29 14.32 -2.99
N ASP A 66 5.07 14.45 -3.53
CA ASP A 66 4.40 13.40 -4.27
C ASP A 66 3.81 13.98 -5.56
N TYR A 67 4.42 13.63 -6.69
CA TYR A 67 4.07 14.17 -8.01
C TYR A 67 2.68 13.75 -8.51
N ARG A 68 2.00 12.85 -7.80
CA ARG A 68 0.61 12.46 -8.08
C ARG A 68 -0.41 13.52 -7.68
N TYR A 69 0.01 14.52 -6.90
CA TYR A 69 -0.85 15.55 -6.33
C TYR A 69 -0.43 16.94 -6.80
N ARG A 70 -1.41 17.85 -6.84
CA ARG A 70 -1.17 19.27 -7.12
C ARG A 70 -0.51 19.99 -5.94
N THR A 71 0.25 21.04 -6.21
CA THR A 71 0.84 21.90 -5.18
C THR A 71 -0.23 22.78 -4.54
N GLU A 72 -0.70 22.44 -3.34
CA GLU A 72 -1.70 23.26 -2.63
C GLU A 72 -1.07 24.49 -1.95
N SER A 73 0.15 24.36 -1.41
CA SER A 73 0.77 25.42 -0.59
C SER A 73 1.69 26.39 -1.36
N PHE A 74 2.11 26.04 -2.58
CA PHE A 74 3.11 26.79 -3.36
C PHE A 74 2.60 27.26 -4.73
N GLY A 75 1.29 27.33 -4.95
CA GLY A 75 0.72 27.55 -6.28
C GLY A 75 1.31 28.75 -7.06
N THR A 76 1.55 29.89 -6.40
CA THR A 76 2.14 31.06 -7.07
C THR A 76 3.60 30.84 -7.46
N LEU A 77 4.44 30.32 -6.53
CA LEU A 77 5.85 30.04 -6.80
C LEU A 77 5.98 28.97 -7.89
N GLN A 78 5.20 27.89 -7.76
CA GLN A 78 5.09 26.83 -8.75
C GLN A 78 4.77 27.40 -10.15
N ASN A 79 3.77 28.28 -10.26
CA ASN A 79 3.42 28.88 -11.54
C ASN A 79 4.56 29.73 -12.13
N ILE A 80 5.27 30.49 -11.29
CA ILE A 80 6.43 31.28 -11.71
C ILE A 80 7.54 30.37 -12.25
N GLU A 81 7.83 29.28 -11.55
CA GLU A 81 8.84 28.30 -11.96
C GLU A 81 8.47 27.61 -13.28
N LEU A 82 7.19 27.25 -13.47
CA LEU A 82 6.69 26.69 -14.72
C LEU A 82 6.88 27.67 -15.89
N TRP A 83 6.46 28.92 -15.74
CA TRP A 83 6.68 29.94 -16.79
C TRP A 83 8.17 30.17 -17.07
N PHE A 84 8.99 30.20 -16.03
CA PHE A 84 10.44 30.36 -16.14
C PHE A 84 11.08 29.21 -16.93
N VAL A 85 10.80 27.95 -16.57
CA VAL A 85 11.33 26.77 -17.25
C VAL A 85 10.82 26.70 -18.70
N GLY A 86 9.53 26.95 -18.91
CA GLY A 86 8.92 26.96 -20.25
C GLY A 86 9.58 28.00 -21.17
N ALA A 87 9.80 29.22 -20.67
CA ALA A 87 10.48 30.27 -21.43
C ALA A 87 11.92 29.89 -21.78
N LEU A 88 12.67 29.29 -20.85
CA LEU A 88 14.02 28.80 -21.11
C LEU A 88 14.03 27.65 -22.12
N ALA A 89 13.08 26.73 -22.05
CA ALA A 89 12.99 25.61 -22.99
C ALA A 89 12.76 26.10 -24.42
N LEU A 90 11.88 27.09 -24.61
CA LEU A 90 11.64 27.72 -25.92
C LEU A 90 12.88 28.46 -26.44
N LEU A 91 13.56 29.21 -25.56
CA LEU A 91 14.81 29.89 -25.89
C LEU A 91 15.89 28.87 -26.31
N GLY A 92 16.02 27.78 -25.56
CA GLY A 92 16.98 26.70 -25.80
C GLY A 92 16.71 25.94 -27.08
N LEU A 93 15.44 25.65 -27.41
CA LEU A 93 15.05 25.07 -28.69
C LEU A 93 15.45 25.99 -29.84
N GLY A 94 15.11 27.27 -29.74
CA GLY A 94 15.47 28.26 -30.76
C GLY A 94 16.98 28.45 -30.90
N TRP A 95 17.74 28.32 -29.82
CA TRP A 95 19.20 28.36 -29.84
C TRP A 95 19.80 27.09 -30.45
N ALA A 96 19.32 25.91 -30.04
CA ALA A 96 19.81 24.62 -30.49
C ALA A 96 19.59 24.44 -32.00
N ILE A 97 18.43 24.85 -32.52
CA ILE A 97 18.15 24.87 -33.97
C ILE A 97 19.12 25.80 -34.70
N ARG A 98 19.27 27.05 -34.22
CA ARG A 98 20.16 28.04 -34.87
C ARG A 98 21.62 27.61 -34.88
N ARG A 99 22.09 27.01 -33.79
CA ARG A 99 23.47 26.51 -33.64
C ARG A 99 23.68 25.11 -34.21
N ARG A 100 22.62 24.47 -34.73
CA ARG A 100 22.64 23.07 -35.19
C ARG A 100 23.20 22.12 -34.12
N ALA A 101 22.77 22.32 -32.87
CA ALA A 101 23.11 21.48 -31.73
C ALA A 101 22.33 20.14 -31.80
N TRP A 102 22.57 19.37 -32.85
CA TRP A 102 21.88 18.12 -33.14
C TRP A 102 21.88 17.12 -31.98
N PRO A 103 22.95 16.96 -31.17
CA PRO A 103 22.90 16.07 -30.01
C PRO A 103 21.81 16.46 -29.01
N ALA A 104 21.66 17.74 -28.70
CA ALA A 104 20.62 18.21 -27.78
C ALA A 104 19.21 18.06 -28.37
N LEU A 105 19.06 18.32 -29.67
CA LEU A 105 17.79 18.15 -30.38
C LEU A 105 17.36 16.68 -30.46
N LEU A 106 18.31 15.76 -30.68
CA LEU A 106 18.04 14.32 -30.69
C LEU A 106 17.67 13.80 -29.30
N LEU A 107 18.35 14.27 -28.23
CA LEU A 107 17.98 13.88 -26.87
C LEU A 107 16.62 14.45 -26.45
N ALA A 108 16.30 15.69 -26.85
CA ALA A 108 15.01 16.30 -26.59
C ALA A 108 13.88 15.78 -27.51
N SER A 109 14.20 14.98 -28.54
CA SER A 109 13.19 14.52 -29.51
C SER A 109 12.14 13.62 -28.89
N VAL A 110 12.38 13.04 -27.70
CA VAL A 110 11.40 12.27 -26.91
C VAL A 110 10.11 13.06 -26.62
N VAL A 111 10.16 14.39 -26.65
CA VAL A 111 8.98 15.26 -26.51
C VAL A 111 8.00 15.08 -27.68
N LEU A 112 8.48 14.82 -28.90
CA LEU A 112 7.64 14.67 -30.09
C LEU A 112 6.70 13.44 -30.04
N PRO A 113 7.17 12.20 -29.80
CA PRO A 113 6.26 11.07 -29.63
C PRO A 113 5.40 11.22 -28.37
N SER A 114 5.88 11.93 -27.34
CA SER A 114 5.07 12.21 -26.15
C SER A 114 3.81 13.03 -26.48
N ILE A 115 3.93 14.08 -27.31
CA ILE A 115 2.76 14.86 -27.77
C ILE A 115 1.75 13.97 -28.50
N TYR A 116 2.21 13.02 -29.30
CA TYR A 116 1.34 12.08 -30.02
C TYR A 116 0.61 11.11 -29.07
N LEU A 117 1.27 10.68 -28.00
CA LEU A 117 0.73 9.70 -27.05
C LEU A 117 -0.26 10.30 -26.05
N LEU A 118 -0.08 11.55 -25.62
CA LEU A 118 -0.93 12.24 -24.64
C LEU A 118 -2.41 12.42 -25.05
N HIS A 119 -2.75 12.13 -26.30
CA HIS A 119 -4.13 12.20 -26.81
C HIS A 119 -4.77 10.81 -27.01
N ARG A 120 -4.07 9.74 -26.64
CA ARG A 120 -4.49 8.35 -26.91
C ARG A 120 -4.36 7.41 -25.72
N ALA A 121 -3.82 7.88 -24.60
CA ALA A 121 -3.57 7.06 -23.42
C ALA A 121 -4.60 7.33 -22.31
N SER A 122 -4.71 6.41 -21.37
CA SER A 122 -5.43 6.66 -20.12
C SER A 122 -4.65 7.67 -19.26
N PRO A 123 -5.28 8.36 -18.29
CA PRO A 123 -4.58 9.29 -17.41
C PRO A 123 -3.34 8.69 -16.71
N TYR A 124 -3.42 7.39 -16.36
CA TYR A 124 -2.28 6.67 -15.80
C TYR A 124 -1.12 6.46 -16.79
N ALA A 125 -1.43 6.20 -18.07
CA ALA A 125 -0.43 6.11 -19.11
C ALA A 125 0.16 7.48 -19.47
N ASP A 126 -0.67 8.53 -19.52
CA ASP A 126 -0.24 9.91 -19.75
C ASP A 126 0.80 10.36 -18.71
N ALA A 127 0.62 10.00 -17.44
CA ALA A 127 1.59 10.30 -16.40
C ALA A 127 2.99 9.73 -16.71
N LYS A 128 3.07 8.51 -17.27
CA LYS A 128 4.34 7.91 -17.70
C LYS A 128 4.92 8.65 -18.90
N VAL A 129 4.07 9.08 -19.84
CA VAL A 129 4.50 9.86 -21.00
C VAL A 129 5.07 11.22 -20.56
N LEU A 130 4.41 11.93 -19.65
CA LEU A 130 4.91 13.20 -19.09
C LEU A 130 6.25 13.01 -18.38
N MET A 131 6.41 11.93 -17.60
CA MET A 131 7.67 11.58 -16.95
C MET A 131 8.80 11.37 -17.96
N LEU A 132 8.53 10.73 -19.10
CA LEU A 132 9.52 10.50 -20.17
C LEU A 132 9.83 11.79 -20.95
N ALA A 133 8.86 12.67 -21.16
CA ALA A 133 9.05 13.94 -21.85
C ALA A 133 9.91 14.93 -21.04
N SER A 134 9.79 14.89 -19.70
CA SER A 134 10.31 15.92 -18.82
C SER A 134 11.83 16.16 -18.89
N PRO A 135 12.70 15.12 -18.91
CA PRO A 135 14.13 15.31 -19.10
C PRO A 135 14.49 16.05 -20.39
N GLY A 136 13.74 15.83 -21.48
CA GLY A 136 13.93 16.53 -22.75
C GLY A 136 13.61 18.02 -22.66
N VAL A 137 12.55 18.38 -21.92
CA VAL A 137 12.19 19.78 -21.67
C VAL A 137 13.22 20.48 -20.80
N LEU A 138 13.67 19.84 -19.71
CA LEU A 138 14.72 20.38 -18.83
C LEU A 138 16.06 20.56 -19.56
N LEU A 139 16.42 19.63 -20.46
CA LEU A 139 17.60 19.77 -21.31
C LEU A 139 17.51 21.02 -22.19
N LEU A 140 16.35 21.26 -22.83
CA LEU A 140 16.12 22.48 -23.60
C LEU A 140 16.18 23.72 -22.71
N ALA A 141 15.63 23.68 -21.49
CA ALA A 141 15.72 24.80 -20.56
C ALA A 141 17.18 25.11 -20.18
N ALA A 142 18.01 24.08 -19.94
CA ALA A 142 19.43 24.24 -19.69
C ALA A 142 20.17 24.82 -20.92
N CYS A 143 19.84 24.40 -22.15
CA CYS A 143 20.34 25.02 -23.37
C CYS A 143 19.93 26.50 -23.49
N GLY A 144 18.71 26.83 -23.04
CA GLY A 144 18.23 28.21 -22.96
C GLY A 144 19.10 29.05 -22.05
N ALA A 145 19.30 28.62 -20.81
CA ALA A 145 20.20 29.29 -19.87
C ALA A 145 21.64 29.39 -20.44
N ALA A 146 22.13 28.33 -21.06
CA ALA A 146 23.46 28.29 -21.69
C ALA A 146 23.59 29.30 -22.85
N SER A 147 22.52 29.55 -23.61
CA SER A 147 22.55 30.49 -24.74
C SER A 147 22.91 31.92 -24.34
N LEU A 148 22.58 32.31 -23.10
CA LEU A 148 22.81 33.66 -22.55
C LEU A 148 24.31 33.99 -22.42
N TRP A 149 25.17 32.99 -22.26
CA TRP A 149 26.62 33.15 -22.20
C TRP A 149 27.22 33.72 -23.49
N THR A 150 26.52 33.54 -24.61
CA THR A 150 27.01 33.95 -25.94
C THR A 150 26.49 35.31 -26.40
N GLY A 151 25.74 36.02 -25.56
CA GLY A 151 25.06 37.27 -25.93
C GLY A 151 25.26 38.43 -24.96
N ARG A 152 24.51 39.52 -25.19
CA ARG A 152 24.51 40.74 -24.36
C ARG A 152 24.09 40.51 -22.90
N TRP A 153 23.44 39.38 -22.61
CA TRP A 153 22.91 39.02 -21.30
C TRP A 153 23.82 38.06 -20.51
N ARG A 154 25.11 37.97 -20.84
CA ARG A 154 26.07 37.05 -20.20
C ARG A 154 26.08 37.12 -18.66
N LEU A 155 25.84 38.30 -18.08
CA LEU A 155 25.79 38.48 -16.63
C LEU A 155 24.60 37.78 -15.97
N LEU A 156 23.52 37.54 -16.71
CA LEU A 156 22.33 36.83 -16.24
C LEU A 156 22.45 35.30 -16.39
N ALA A 157 23.43 34.82 -17.17
CA ALA A 157 23.51 33.40 -17.52
C ALA A 157 23.73 32.51 -16.29
N ALA A 158 24.65 32.87 -15.40
CA ALA A 158 24.91 32.12 -14.17
C ALA A 158 23.73 32.17 -13.18
N PRO A 159 23.13 33.33 -12.83
CA PRO A 159 21.94 33.38 -11.99
C PRO A 159 20.74 32.60 -12.54
N VAL A 160 20.49 32.68 -13.85
CA VAL A 160 19.38 31.95 -14.51
C VAL A 160 19.61 30.44 -14.45
N LEU A 161 20.83 29.98 -14.75
CA LEU A 161 21.16 28.56 -14.63
C LEU A 161 21.07 28.08 -13.17
N ALA A 162 21.57 28.88 -12.22
CA ALA A 162 21.48 28.58 -10.80
C ALA A 162 20.03 28.48 -10.32
N ALA A 163 19.15 29.39 -10.76
CA ALA A 163 17.73 29.34 -10.44
C ALA A 163 17.06 28.06 -10.99
N LEU A 164 17.38 27.66 -12.24
CA LEU A 164 16.88 26.42 -12.82
C LEU A 164 17.33 25.20 -12.01
N VAL A 165 18.62 25.12 -11.67
CA VAL A 165 19.17 24.03 -10.87
C VAL A 165 18.50 23.98 -9.50
N VAL A 166 18.41 25.11 -8.79
CA VAL A 166 17.75 25.17 -7.47
C VAL A 166 16.31 24.69 -7.56
N ALA A 167 15.56 25.11 -8.58
CA ALA A 167 14.16 24.70 -8.72
C ALA A 167 14.02 23.18 -8.90
N VAL A 168 14.86 22.57 -9.72
CA VAL A 168 14.92 21.10 -9.91
C VAL A 168 15.36 20.38 -8.63
N GLU A 169 16.41 20.88 -7.96
CA GLU A 169 16.94 20.26 -6.74
C GLU A 169 15.96 20.35 -5.57
N VAL A 170 15.21 21.45 -5.41
CA VAL A 170 14.16 21.56 -4.38
C VAL A 170 13.02 20.57 -4.69
N SER A 171 12.60 20.44 -5.95
CA SER A 171 11.61 19.45 -6.36
C SER A 171 12.05 18.02 -6.00
N GLY A 172 13.30 17.67 -6.34
CA GLY A 172 13.91 16.39 -5.99
C GLY A 172 14.08 16.18 -4.49
N ALA A 173 14.46 17.22 -3.73
CA ALA A 173 14.61 17.15 -2.27
C ALA A 173 13.28 16.93 -1.56
N LEU A 174 12.19 17.55 -2.02
CA LEU A 174 10.84 17.30 -1.52
C LEU A 174 10.41 15.86 -1.80
N ALA A 175 10.60 15.37 -3.04
CA ALA A 175 10.29 14.00 -3.41
C ALA A 175 11.09 12.98 -2.60
N TYR A 176 12.39 13.23 -2.39
CA TYR A 176 13.25 12.41 -1.54
C TYR A 176 12.76 12.39 -0.08
N HIS A 177 12.47 13.55 0.48
CA HIS A 177 12.00 13.69 1.86
C HIS A 177 10.64 13.03 2.11
N ASP A 178 9.74 13.12 1.13
CA ASP A 178 8.37 12.60 1.25
C ASP A 178 8.23 11.16 0.70
N VAL A 179 9.30 10.55 0.17
CA VAL A 179 9.27 9.19 -0.40
C VAL A 179 8.77 8.14 0.59
N SER A 180 7.93 7.22 0.14
CA SER A 180 7.56 6.06 0.97
C SER A 180 8.64 4.99 0.86
N LEU A 181 9.26 4.68 2.01
CA LEU A 181 10.30 3.67 2.08
C LEU A 181 9.69 2.28 2.15
N THR A 182 10.26 1.36 1.36
CA THR A 182 9.91 -0.05 1.38
C THR A 182 10.12 -0.65 2.78
N PRO A 183 9.15 -1.39 3.34
CA PRO A 183 9.28 -2.06 4.62
C PRO A 183 10.23 -3.28 4.52
N ARG A 184 11.54 -3.02 4.60
CA ARG A 184 12.58 -4.04 4.40
C ARG A 184 12.45 -5.25 5.30
N ASP A 185 12.37 -5.06 6.62
CA ASP A 185 12.24 -6.16 7.59
C ASP A 185 11.04 -7.08 7.28
N ARG A 186 9.94 -6.50 6.77
CA ARG A 186 8.74 -7.26 6.39
C ARG A 186 8.98 -8.12 5.16
N PHE A 187 9.62 -7.57 4.15
CA PHE A 187 9.93 -8.29 2.91
C PHE A 187 11.08 -9.29 3.08
N GLU A 188 12.04 -9.02 3.96
CA GLU A 188 13.05 -10.00 4.38
C GLU A 188 12.37 -11.19 5.07
N GLU A 189 11.35 -10.96 5.91
CA GLU A 189 10.57 -12.03 6.52
C GLU A 189 9.79 -12.84 5.48
N LEU A 190 9.18 -12.18 4.47
CA LEU A 190 8.55 -12.89 3.34
C LEU A 190 9.56 -13.71 2.53
N SER A 191 10.73 -13.15 2.22
CA SER A 191 11.80 -13.87 1.52
C SER A 191 12.26 -15.09 2.31
N SER A 192 12.34 -14.99 3.64
CA SER A 192 12.70 -16.14 4.49
C SER A 192 11.62 -17.24 4.49
N LEU A 193 10.35 -16.85 4.33
CA LEU A 193 9.25 -17.79 4.16
C LEU A 193 9.29 -18.46 2.78
N ASP A 194 9.66 -17.72 1.74
CA ASP A 194 9.89 -18.26 0.39
C ASP A 194 10.95 -19.35 0.41
N ASP A 195 12.12 -19.07 0.99
CA ASP A 195 13.21 -20.06 1.14
C ASP A 195 12.73 -21.33 1.86
N ARG A 196 11.88 -21.17 2.88
CA ARG A 196 11.35 -22.28 3.69
C ARG A 196 10.28 -23.11 2.95
N LEU A 197 9.60 -22.48 1.99
CA LEU A 197 8.53 -23.05 1.18
C LEU A 197 8.95 -23.36 -0.25
N ALA A 198 10.21 -23.14 -0.63
CA ALA A 198 10.71 -23.32 -1.98
C ALA A 198 10.36 -24.72 -2.52
N GLY A 199 9.62 -24.75 -3.63
CA GLY A 199 9.13 -25.99 -4.27
C GLY A 199 8.05 -26.75 -3.49
N ARG A 200 7.48 -26.16 -2.42
CA ARG A 200 6.42 -26.77 -1.59
C ARG A 200 5.06 -26.10 -1.76
N GLY A 201 4.95 -25.11 -2.66
CA GLY A 201 3.70 -24.43 -2.98
C GLY A 201 2.56 -25.36 -3.43
N PRO A 202 1.34 -24.81 -3.58
CA PRO A 202 1.03 -23.37 -3.58
C PRO A 202 0.91 -22.76 -2.17
N VAL A 203 1.08 -21.44 -2.07
CA VAL A 203 0.91 -20.67 -0.84
C VAL A 203 -0.06 -19.50 -1.03
N LEU A 204 -0.98 -19.28 -0.09
CA LEU A 204 -1.83 -18.08 -0.08
C LEU A 204 -1.22 -17.01 0.83
N LEU A 205 -1.11 -15.77 0.36
CA LEU A 205 -0.82 -14.61 1.20
C LEU A 205 -2.11 -13.83 1.44
N ASN A 206 -2.50 -13.64 2.71
CA ASN A 206 -3.76 -12.96 3.07
C ASN A 206 -3.65 -11.41 3.08
N GLU A 207 -2.82 -10.86 2.22
CA GLU A 207 -2.59 -9.42 2.11
C GLU A 207 -2.58 -9.03 0.64
N TYR A 208 -3.12 -7.85 0.34
CA TYR A 208 -2.90 -7.20 -0.94
C TYR A 208 -1.48 -6.65 -0.94
N ASP A 209 -0.59 -7.17 -1.78
CA ASP A 209 0.80 -6.70 -1.83
C ASP A 209 1.36 -6.84 -3.25
N GLU A 210 1.62 -5.71 -3.91
CA GLU A 210 2.11 -5.67 -5.29
C GLU A 210 3.52 -6.28 -5.48
N LEU A 211 4.23 -6.56 -4.38
CA LEU A 211 5.55 -7.22 -4.39
C LEU A 211 5.50 -8.64 -3.81
N GLY A 212 4.37 -9.07 -3.24
CA GLY A 212 4.23 -10.38 -2.60
C GLY A 212 4.58 -11.52 -3.56
N LYS A 213 4.19 -11.42 -4.83
CA LYS A 213 4.51 -12.41 -5.87
C LYS A 213 6.00 -12.51 -6.14
N TYR A 214 6.72 -11.39 -6.07
CA TYR A 214 8.16 -11.34 -6.27
C TYR A 214 8.91 -11.97 -5.09
N PHE A 215 8.52 -11.62 -3.85
CA PHE A 215 9.19 -12.12 -2.65
C PHE A 215 8.82 -13.56 -2.26
N LEU A 216 7.76 -14.13 -2.85
CA LEU A 216 7.33 -15.51 -2.64
C LEU A 216 7.44 -16.36 -3.92
N ALA A 217 8.33 -15.99 -4.84
CA ALA A 217 8.37 -16.58 -6.18
C ALA A 217 8.65 -18.10 -6.19
N ALA A 218 9.47 -18.61 -5.27
CA ALA A 218 9.78 -20.05 -5.20
C ALA A 218 8.67 -20.88 -4.52
N ALA A 219 7.75 -20.23 -3.81
CA ALA A 219 6.66 -20.85 -3.07
C ALA A 219 5.33 -20.96 -3.86
N ASP A 220 5.28 -20.56 -5.13
CA ASP A 220 4.08 -20.54 -5.99
C ASP A 220 2.90 -19.78 -5.34
N PRO A 221 2.98 -18.42 -5.30
CA PRO A 221 2.13 -17.61 -4.44
C PRO A 221 0.81 -17.18 -5.09
N PHE A 222 -0.27 -17.30 -4.31
CA PHE A 222 -1.59 -16.76 -4.54
C PHE A 222 -1.74 -15.48 -3.73
N VAL A 223 -1.55 -14.34 -4.39
CA VAL A 223 -1.53 -13.00 -3.78
C VAL A 223 -2.30 -12.02 -4.66
N GLU A 224 -3.06 -11.10 -4.04
CA GLU A 224 -3.70 -9.99 -4.76
C GLU A 224 -2.72 -8.81 -4.94
N PRO A 225 -2.77 -8.09 -6.08
CA PRO A 225 -3.76 -8.17 -7.15
C PRO A 225 -3.51 -9.23 -8.24
N GLU A 226 -2.39 -9.95 -8.21
CA GLU A 226 -2.00 -10.81 -9.34
C GLU A 226 -2.88 -12.06 -9.49
N THR A 227 -3.46 -12.53 -8.38
CA THR A 227 -4.37 -13.68 -8.33
C THR A 227 -5.62 -13.30 -7.55
N ASN A 228 -6.77 -13.31 -8.22
CA ASN A 228 -8.06 -13.06 -7.56
C ASN A 228 -8.36 -14.17 -6.57
N HIS A 229 -8.64 -13.80 -5.32
CA HIS A 229 -9.10 -14.75 -4.31
C HIS A 229 -10.60 -15.02 -4.41
N GLU A 230 -11.04 -16.23 -4.00
CA GLU A 230 -12.46 -16.57 -4.01
C GLU A 230 -13.11 -16.28 -2.64
N TYR A 231 -13.78 -15.14 -2.57
CA TYR A 231 -14.50 -14.68 -1.36
C TYR A 231 -15.87 -15.34 -1.19
N ARG A 232 -16.35 -15.39 0.05
CA ARG A 232 -17.75 -15.67 0.35
C ARG A 232 -18.64 -14.58 -0.28
N PRO A 233 -19.88 -14.91 -0.69
CA PRO A 233 -20.81 -13.93 -1.25
C PRO A 233 -20.93 -12.66 -0.40
N ASP A 234 -21.05 -11.51 -1.07
CA ASP A 234 -21.23 -10.18 -0.49
C ASP A 234 -20.07 -9.62 0.35
N THR A 235 -18.97 -10.36 0.54
CA THR A 235 -17.83 -9.89 1.34
C THR A 235 -17.17 -8.66 0.72
N GLN A 236 -16.87 -8.71 -0.58
CA GLN A 236 -16.16 -7.64 -1.27
C GLN A 236 -17.00 -6.35 -1.36
N SER A 237 -18.32 -6.48 -1.45
CA SER A 237 -19.25 -5.33 -1.49
C SER A 237 -19.61 -4.79 -0.10
N ASN A 238 -19.16 -5.44 0.98
CA ASN A 238 -19.49 -5.04 2.34
C ASN A 238 -18.40 -4.12 2.90
N GLU A 239 -18.65 -2.81 2.85
CA GLU A 239 -17.74 -1.76 3.36
C GLU A 239 -17.36 -1.92 4.84
N ARG A 240 -18.18 -2.61 5.65
CA ARG A 240 -17.83 -2.88 7.06
C ARG A 240 -16.70 -3.89 7.20
N LYS A 241 -16.57 -4.81 6.25
CA LYS A 241 -15.56 -5.87 6.22
C LYS A 241 -14.34 -5.44 5.41
N ARG A 242 -14.57 -4.84 4.24
CA ARG A 242 -13.53 -4.36 3.33
C ARG A 242 -13.80 -2.91 2.94
N PRO A 243 -13.34 -1.92 3.73
CA PRO A 243 -13.53 -0.49 3.41
C PRO A 243 -12.79 -0.07 2.13
N SER A 244 -11.78 -0.84 1.70
CA SER A 244 -11.13 -0.68 0.39
C SER A 244 -10.71 -2.04 -0.18
N VAL A 245 -10.43 -2.09 -1.48
CA VAL A 245 -9.89 -3.30 -2.16
C VAL A 245 -8.52 -3.74 -1.62
N LYS A 246 -7.72 -2.81 -1.08
CA LYS A 246 -6.39 -3.10 -0.55
C LYS A 246 -6.39 -3.52 0.92
N THR A 247 -7.57 -3.58 1.55
CA THR A 247 -7.71 -4.01 2.95
C THR A 247 -7.17 -5.43 3.11
N PRO A 248 -6.33 -5.71 4.14
CA PRO A 248 -5.89 -7.06 4.45
C PRO A 248 -7.05 -8.05 4.48
N LEU A 249 -6.82 -9.22 3.91
CA LEU A 249 -7.83 -10.25 3.78
C LEU A 249 -7.96 -11.02 5.09
N ASP A 250 -9.19 -11.21 5.54
CA ASP A 250 -9.47 -12.18 6.60
C ASP A 250 -9.70 -13.57 6.01
N THR A 251 -9.04 -14.58 6.59
CA THR A 251 -9.15 -15.97 6.10
C THR A 251 -10.55 -16.54 6.26
N ASP A 252 -11.33 -16.02 7.21
CA ASP A 252 -12.74 -16.37 7.46
C ASP A 252 -13.71 -15.78 6.40
N GLU A 253 -13.21 -14.88 5.55
CA GLU A 253 -13.95 -14.29 4.43
C GLU A 253 -13.78 -15.07 3.12
N LEU A 254 -12.82 -15.99 3.05
CA LEU A 254 -12.62 -16.86 1.89
C LEU A 254 -13.63 -18.00 1.88
N ARG A 255 -13.94 -18.50 0.68
CA ARG A 255 -14.71 -19.73 0.59
C ARG A 255 -13.89 -20.90 1.13
N LEU A 256 -14.55 -21.76 1.91
CA LEU A 256 -13.90 -22.93 2.51
C LEU A 256 -13.26 -23.84 1.46
N ASP A 257 -13.97 -24.10 0.35
CA ASP A 257 -13.48 -24.95 -0.75
C ASP A 257 -12.31 -24.33 -1.53
N TYR A 258 -12.13 -23.01 -1.46
CA TYR A 258 -10.97 -22.33 -2.04
C TYR A 258 -9.75 -22.43 -1.13
N ILE A 259 -9.87 -21.99 0.13
CA ILE A 259 -8.74 -22.02 1.08
C ILE A 259 -8.25 -23.44 1.33
N GLU A 260 -9.15 -24.43 1.36
CA GLU A 260 -8.76 -25.84 1.53
C GLU A 260 -8.01 -26.42 0.32
N LYS A 261 -8.00 -25.80 -0.87
CA LYS A 261 -7.15 -26.27 -1.98
C LYS A 261 -5.67 -25.98 -1.72
N ILE A 262 -5.37 -25.00 -0.88
CA ILE A 262 -4.03 -24.46 -0.70
C ILE A 262 -3.40 -25.08 0.55
N PRO A 263 -2.22 -25.73 0.44
CA PRO A 263 -1.58 -26.41 1.57
C PRO A 263 -0.97 -25.45 2.60
N TYR A 264 -0.57 -24.25 2.18
CA TYR A 264 0.07 -23.25 3.04
C TYR A 264 -0.64 -21.90 2.98
N VAL A 265 -0.82 -21.27 4.13
CA VAL A 265 -1.38 -19.91 4.24
C VAL A 265 -0.44 -19.06 5.08
N ILE A 266 0.03 -17.96 4.50
CA ILE A 266 0.77 -16.91 5.17
C ILE A 266 -0.24 -15.85 5.63
N VAL A 267 -0.33 -15.67 6.94
CA VAL A 267 -1.25 -14.72 7.58
C VAL A 267 -0.47 -13.54 8.13
N ARG A 268 -0.83 -12.31 7.75
CA ARG A 268 -0.33 -11.08 8.35
C ARG A 268 -0.77 -11.01 9.82
N ARG A 269 0.20 -10.89 10.73
CA ARG A 269 -0.07 -10.74 12.16
C ARG A 269 -0.80 -9.45 12.44
N GLY A 270 -1.82 -9.53 13.28
CA GLY A 270 -2.58 -8.38 13.74
C GLY A 270 -3.62 -8.80 14.79
N PRO A 271 -4.23 -7.82 15.46
CA PRO A 271 -5.19 -8.08 16.53
C PRO A 271 -6.56 -8.50 16.02
N LEU A 272 -6.85 -8.35 14.72
CA LEU A 272 -8.20 -8.51 14.18
C LEU A 272 -8.31 -9.57 13.07
N GLY A 273 -7.22 -10.18 12.62
CA GLY A 273 -7.33 -11.30 11.68
C GLY A 273 -7.95 -12.52 12.35
N SER A 274 -8.75 -13.28 11.62
CA SER A 274 -9.15 -14.61 12.03
C SER A 274 -8.06 -15.62 11.66
N ARG A 275 -7.91 -16.64 12.49
CA ARG A 275 -7.09 -17.80 12.14
C ARG A 275 -7.71 -18.57 10.96
N PRO A 276 -6.89 -19.30 10.18
CA PRO A 276 -7.41 -20.25 9.19
C PRO A 276 -8.29 -21.35 9.83
N PRO A 277 -9.08 -22.08 8.99
CA PRO A 277 -10.01 -23.13 9.43
C PRO A 277 -9.38 -24.20 10.34
N ALA A 278 -10.20 -24.99 11.06
CA ALA A 278 -9.70 -25.92 12.08
C ALA A 278 -8.75 -27.01 11.56
N ASN A 279 -8.73 -27.26 10.25
CA ASN A 279 -7.80 -28.17 9.61
C ASN A 279 -6.45 -27.53 9.25
N PHE A 280 -6.18 -26.30 9.68
CA PHE A 280 -4.87 -25.67 9.60
C PHE A 280 -4.24 -25.53 10.99
N ARG A 281 -2.93 -25.74 11.06
CA ARG A 281 -2.12 -25.53 12.27
C ARG A 281 -1.03 -24.52 12.01
N ARG A 282 -0.71 -23.69 12.99
CA ARG A 282 0.41 -22.75 12.88
C ARG A 282 1.72 -23.54 13.00
N VAL A 283 2.57 -23.45 11.99
CA VAL A 283 3.87 -24.16 11.95
C VAL A 283 5.06 -23.22 12.12
N TRP A 284 4.82 -21.91 12.05
CA TRP A 284 5.81 -20.87 12.31
C TRP A 284 5.09 -19.53 12.58
N SER A 285 5.72 -18.66 13.38
CA SER A 285 5.26 -17.30 13.67
C SER A 285 6.48 -16.39 13.76
N GLY A 286 6.46 -15.30 13.01
CA GLY A 286 7.50 -14.28 12.96
C GLY A 286 7.01 -12.95 13.53
N ARG A 287 7.63 -11.85 13.11
CA ARG A 287 7.26 -10.51 13.58
C ARG A 287 6.05 -9.97 12.80
N TYR A 288 6.01 -10.23 11.50
CA TYR A 288 4.99 -9.69 10.60
C TYR A 288 3.99 -10.77 10.17
N TYR A 289 4.42 -12.01 10.06
CA TYR A 289 3.63 -13.08 9.47
C TYR A 289 3.55 -14.33 10.35
N GLU A 290 2.56 -15.15 10.09
CA GLU A 290 2.44 -16.51 10.56
C GLU A 290 2.30 -17.44 9.38
N LEU A 291 2.89 -18.63 9.48
CA LEU A 291 2.74 -19.66 8.47
C LEU A 291 1.87 -20.78 9.02
N TRP A 292 0.80 -21.06 8.30
CA TRP A 292 -0.17 -22.09 8.59
C TRP A 292 -0.07 -23.20 7.57
N GLN A 293 -0.11 -24.45 8.03
CA GLN A 293 -0.07 -25.63 7.20
C GLN A 293 -1.37 -26.42 7.37
N ARG A 294 -1.96 -26.85 6.26
CA ARG A 294 -3.11 -27.74 6.27
C ARG A 294 -2.72 -29.11 6.82
N ALA A 295 -3.42 -29.55 7.85
CA ALA A 295 -3.33 -30.87 8.44
C ALA A 295 -4.44 -31.77 7.87
N SER A 296 -4.07 -32.93 7.31
CA SER A 296 -5.00 -33.85 6.65
C SER A 296 -5.93 -34.61 7.60
N ALA A 297 -5.71 -34.54 8.91
CA ALA A 297 -6.41 -35.31 9.94
C ALA A 297 -7.69 -34.64 10.48
N THR A 298 -8.18 -33.59 9.83
CA THR A 298 -9.44 -32.96 10.22
C THR A 298 -10.15 -32.47 8.98
N LYS A 299 -11.40 -32.86 8.80
CA LYS A 299 -12.27 -32.39 7.74
C LYS A 299 -13.24 -31.36 8.29
N VAL A 300 -13.27 -30.17 7.70
CA VAL A 300 -14.27 -29.14 7.99
C VAL A 300 -15.49 -29.41 7.12
N LEU A 301 -16.64 -29.68 7.75
CA LEU A 301 -17.88 -30.04 7.06
C LEU A 301 -18.82 -28.86 6.81
N GLU A 302 -18.75 -27.85 7.69
CA GLU A 302 -19.48 -26.59 7.59
C GLU A 302 -18.68 -25.54 8.36
N HIS A 303 -18.53 -24.36 7.79
CA HIS A 303 -17.76 -23.25 8.36
C HIS A 303 -18.60 -21.96 8.34
N HIS A 304 -18.78 -21.36 9.52
CA HIS A 304 -19.59 -20.17 9.72
C HIS A 304 -18.76 -19.05 10.35
N SER A 305 -18.43 -18.05 9.53
CA SER A 305 -17.86 -16.77 9.95
C SER A 305 -18.82 -16.03 10.90
N LEU A 306 -18.29 -15.50 12.01
CA LEU A 306 -19.04 -14.73 13.00
C LEU A 306 -18.72 -13.24 12.94
N GLY A 307 -17.51 -12.86 12.52
CA GLY A 307 -17.09 -11.47 12.39
C GLY A 307 -18.02 -10.65 11.50
N ASN A 308 -18.37 -9.44 11.93
CA ASN A 308 -19.33 -8.57 11.23
C ASN A 308 -18.72 -7.29 10.65
N SER A 309 -17.47 -6.97 11.00
CA SER A 309 -16.72 -5.83 10.49
C SER A 309 -15.22 -5.99 10.80
N ILE A 310 -14.39 -5.17 10.17
CA ILE A 310 -12.94 -5.18 10.41
C ILE A 310 -12.57 -4.86 11.87
N LEU A 311 -13.42 -4.13 12.60
CA LEU A 311 -13.23 -3.80 14.03
C LEU A 311 -13.85 -4.83 14.99
N SER A 312 -14.64 -5.77 14.46
CA SER A 312 -15.33 -6.80 15.23
C SER A 312 -15.17 -8.16 14.52
N PRO A 313 -13.96 -8.76 14.61
CA PRO A 313 -13.64 -10.01 13.91
C PRO A 313 -14.27 -11.25 14.56
N ALA A 314 -14.64 -11.15 15.83
CA ALA A 314 -15.35 -12.18 16.56
C ALA A 314 -16.68 -11.64 17.09
N GLU A 315 -17.71 -12.46 17.18
CA GLU A 315 -19.02 -12.10 17.74
C GLU A 315 -19.59 -13.21 18.64
N PRO A 316 -20.50 -12.90 19.57
CA PRO A 316 -21.17 -13.91 20.39
C PRO A 316 -21.91 -14.94 19.54
N ILE A 317 -21.67 -16.22 19.82
CA ILE A 317 -22.37 -17.32 19.16
C ILE A 317 -23.83 -17.34 19.63
N THR A 318 -24.76 -17.17 18.68
CA THR A 318 -26.19 -17.20 18.97
C THR A 318 -26.69 -18.62 19.25
N GLU A 319 -27.73 -18.74 20.08
CA GLU A 319 -28.34 -20.04 20.39
C GLU A 319 -28.83 -20.77 19.14
N ARG A 320 -29.47 -20.04 18.22
CA ARG A 320 -29.97 -20.59 16.93
C ARG A 320 -28.83 -21.18 16.10
N LEU A 321 -27.71 -20.47 15.99
CA LEU A 321 -26.56 -20.93 15.22
C LEU A 321 -25.94 -22.16 15.87
N ALA A 322 -25.61 -22.09 17.17
CA ALA A 322 -24.97 -23.19 17.87
C ALA A 322 -25.82 -24.47 17.82
N ARG A 323 -27.14 -24.36 18.00
CA ARG A 323 -28.08 -25.48 17.87
C ARG A 323 -28.07 -26.11 16.47
N ARG A 324 -28.08 -25.28 15.41
CA ARG A 324 -28.07 -25.75 14.01
C ARG A 324 -26.77 -26.47 13.67
N MET A 325 -25.64 -25.88 14.04
CA MET A 325 -24.32 -26.48 13.85
C MET A 325 -24.20 -27.78 14.65
N ALA A 326 -24.72 -27.83 15.88
CA ALA A 326 -24.73 -29.04 16.69
C ALA A 326 -25.54 -30.18 16.05
N GLN A 327 -26.74 -29.88 15.52
CA GLN A 327 -27.55 -30.87 14.82
C GLN A 327 -26.82 -31.42 13.58
N ARG A 328 -26.15 -30.54 12.82
CA ARG A 328 -25.32 -30.95 11.68
C ARG A 328 -24.18 -31.86 12.12
N ALA A 329 -23.48 -31.49 13.19
CA ALA A 329 -22.38 -32.26 13.76
C ALA A 329 -22.84 -33.65 14.23
N ARG A 330 -23.96 -33.76 14.94
CA ARG A 330 -24.55 -35.06 15.36
C ARG A 330 -24.83 -35.97 14.17
N ARG A 331 -25.48 -35.45 13.13
CA ARG A 331 -25.79 -36.23 11.92
C ARG A 331 -24.54 -36.72 11.19
N ALA A 332 -23.45 -35.97 11.27
CA ALA A 332 -22.19 -36.30 10.62
C ALA A 332 -21.23 -37.15 11.47
N GLY A 333 -21.56 -37.38 12.76
CA GLY A 333 -20.64 -37.98 13.73
C GLY A 333 -19.39 -37.11 13.98
N GLY A 334 -19.56 -35.79 13.98
CA GLY A 334 -18.49 -34.80 14.19
C GLY A 334 -18.64 -34.01 15.48
N THR A 335 -17.77 -33.04 15.69
CA THR A 335 -17.76 -32.13 16.84
C THR A 335 -17.88 -30.67 16.41
N LEU A 336 -18.19 -29.78 17.34
CA LEU A 336 -18.09 -28.34 17.12
C LEU A 336 -16.67 -27.86 17.41
N ALA A 337 -16.17 -26.92 16.62
CA ALA A 337 -14.88 -26.28 16.81
C ALA A 337 -15.05 -24.75 16.73
N ALA A 338 -14.46 -24.03 17.68
CA ALA A 338 -14.50 -22.56 17.70
C ALA A 338 -13.22 -21.99 18.36
N PRO A 339 -12.52 -21.03 17.72
CA PRO A 339 -11.49 -20.23 18.37
C PRO A 339 -12.14 -19.13 19.20
N LEU A 340 -12.22 -19.33 20.51
CA LEU A 340 -12.80 -18.34 21.40
C LEU A 340 -11.86 -17.15 21.59
N ARG A 341 -12.43 -15.95 21.59
CA ARG A 341 -11.66 -14.70 21.73
C ARG A 341 -12.19 -13.80 22.81
N VAL A 342 -11.26 -13.24 23.56
CA VAL A 342 -11.54 -12.14 24.47
C VAL A 342 -11.70 -10.86 23.66
N ARG A 343 -12.71 -10.05 23.98
CA ARG A 343 -12.94 -8.77 23.29
C ARG A 343 -11.74 -7.81 23.47
N PRO A 344 -11.07 -7.38 22.38
CA PRO A 344 -10.03 -6.35 22.46
C PRO A 344 -10.62 -5.00 22.87
N GLN A 345 -9.78 -4.12 23.41
CA GLN A 345 -10.17 -2.75 23.74
C GLN A 345 -9.55 -1.78 22.73
N PHE A 346 -10.32 -0.80 22.29
CA PHE A 346 -9.92 0.14 21.24
C PHE A 346 -9.75 1.54 21.80
N PHE A 347 -8.68 2.20 21.36
CA PHE A 347 -8.48 3.63 21.50
C PHE A 347 -8.55 4.25 20.11
N PHE A 348 -9.66 4.94 19.84
CA PHE A 348 -9.94 5.56 18.55
C PHE A 348 -9.37 6.98 18.52
N ILE A 349 -8.19 7.12 17.94
CA ILE A 349 -7.45 8.39 17.88
C ILE A 349 -8.28 9.50 17.21
N SER A 350 -9.05 9.14 16.18
CA SER A 350 -9.99 9.98 15.43
C SER A 350 -11.07 10.66 16.30
N ARG A 351 -11.41 10.09 17.46
CA ARG A 351 -12.53 10.54 18.32
C ARG A 351 -12.12 11.57 19.37
N HIS A 352 -10.87 12.03 19.33
CA HIS A 352 -10.32 13.00 20.26
C HIS A 352 -9.91 14.29 19.51
N PRO A 353 -9.80 15.43 20.23
CA PRO A 353 -9.29 16.66 19.63
C PRO A 353 -7.94 16.41 18.96
N ARG A 354 -7.89 16.63 17.64
CA ARG A 354 -6.70 16.35 16.83
C ARG A 354 -5.80 17.58 16.70
N PRO A 355 -4.47 17.40 16.59
CA PRO A 355 -3.55 18.48 16.24
C PRO A 355 -3.94 19.17 14.92
N ALA A 356 -3.60 20.44 14.76
CA ALA A 356 -4.03 21.25 13.62
C ALA A 356 -3.63 20.69 12.24
N ARG A 357 -2.51 19.97 12.15
CA ARG A 357 -2.00 19.35 10.91
C ARG A 357 -2.37 17.87 10.77
N TRP A 358 -3.31 17.39 11.57
CA TRP A 358 -3.82 16.03 11.49
C TRP A 358 -5.22 16.06 10.89
N GLU A 359 -5.40 15.39 9.76
CA GLU A 359 -6.63 15.38 8.96
C GLU A 359 -7.30 14.02 9.03
N GLY A 360 -8.57 13.91 8.63
CA GLY A 360 -9.26 12.62 8.57
C GLY A 360 -8.75 11.81 7.37
N PHE A 361 -8.66 10.50 7.50
CA PHE A 361 -8.29 9.62 6.39
C PHE A 361 -9.55 9.01 5.75
N GLY A 362 -9.76 9.30 4.46
CA GLY A 362 -11.00 8.93 3.75
C GLY A 362 -11.22 7.42 3.61
N ASP A 363 -10.15 6.65 3.38
CA ASP A 363 -10.24 5.20 3.14
C ASP A 363 -10.42 4.39 4.44
N TYR A 364 -10.22 5.02 5.60
CA TYR A 364 -10.42 4.40 6.91
C TYR A 364 -10.95 5.45 7.92
N PRO A 365 -12.27 5.52 8.16
CA PRO A 365 -12.89 6.62 8.92
C PRO A 365 -12.36 6.81 10.35
N GLU A 366 -11.78 5.77 10.94
CA GLU A 366 -11.21 5.81 12.29
C GLU A 366 -9.71 6.19 12.31
N ALA A 367 -9.15 6.58 11.16
CA ALA A 367 -7.76 6.97 11.01
C ALA A 367 -7.57 8.44 10.63
N LEU A 368 -6.35 8.93 10.89
CA LEU A 368 -5.92 10.29 10.65
C LEU A 368 -4.68 10.30 9.76
N VAL A 369 -4.57 11.30 8.89
CA VAL A 369 -3.33 11.63 8.17
C VAL A 369 -2.53 12.63 9.01
N SER A 370 -1.23 12.37 9.25
CA SER A 370 -0.37 13.26 10.04
C SER A 370 0.60 14.07 9.15
N ASN A 371 0.29 15.35 8.93
CA ASN A 371 1.12 16.26 8.12
C ASN A 371 2.11 17.09 8.96
N GLY A 372 2.42 16.65 10.18
CA GLY A 372 3.31 17.36 11.09
C GLY A 372 3.37 16.80 12.51
N PRO A 373 4.23 17.37 13.37
CA PRO A 373 4.29 16.99 14.78
C PRO A 373 2.93 17.15 15.46
N GLY A 374 2.68 16.28 16.44
CA GLY A 374 1.40 16.27 17.13
C GLY A 374 1.41 15.35 18.34
N ASN A 375 0.49 15.63 19.26
CA ASN A 375 0.24 14.81 20.42
C ASN A 375 -1.26 14.68 20.64
N ILE A 376 -1.71 13.47 20.95
CA ILE A 376 -3.06 13.21 21.45
C ILE A 376 -2.89 12.55 22.82
N ASP A 377 -3.56 13.12 23.81
CA ASP A 377 -3.61 12.62 25.18
C ASP A 377 -5.08 12.43 25.56
N ALA A 378 -5.50 11.18 25.71
CA ALA A 378 -6.89 10.86 25.95
C ALA A 378 -7.05 9.52 26.68
N PRO A 379 -8.17 9.33 27.40
CA PRO A 379 -8.37 8.12 28.17
C PRO A 379 -8.84 6.93 27.31
N VAL A 380 -8.46 5.72 27.73
CA VAL A 380 -9.07 4.45 27.31
C VAL A 380 -9.62 3.71 28.52
N THR A 381 -10.74 3.02 28.36
CA THR A 381 -11.33 2.19 29.43
C THR A 381 -11.01 0.73 29.17
N LEU A 382 -10.27 0.10 30.09
CA LEU A 382 -9.96 -1.32 30.02
C LEU A 382 -10.97 -2.13 30.85
N SER A 383 -11.65 -3.06 30.19
CA SER A 383 -12.66 -3.94 30.82
C SER A 383 -12.07 -4.98 31.77
N ARG A 384 -10.78 -5.33 31.61
CA ARG A 384 -10.10 -6.36 32.41
C ARG A 384 -8.67 -5.95 32.75
N SER A 385 -8.14 -6.55 33.81
CA SER A 385 -6.70 -6.51 34.09
C SER A 385 -6.04 -7.68 33.37
N GLY A 386 -4.80 -7.49 32.91
CA GLY A 386 -4.08 -8.54 32.21
C GLY A 386 -2.91 -8.03 31.39
N GLU A 387 -2.34 -8.94 30.62
CA GLU A 387 -1.31 -8.66 29.64
C GLU A 387 -1.97 -8.42 28.28
N TYR A 388 -1.55 -7.35 27.62
CA TYR A 388 -2.07 -6.90 26.34
C TYR A 388 -0.93 -6.75 25.35
N HIS A 389 -1.08 -7.33 24.16
CA HIS A 389 -0.30 -6.92 23.01
C HIS A 389 -0.95 -5.67 22.43
N VAL A 390 -0.17 -4.60 22.37
CA VAL A 390 -0.63 -3.32 21.83
C VAL A 390 -0.24 -3.23 20.37
N TRP A 391 -1.26 -3.01 19.55
CA TRP A 391 -1.16 -2.86 18.12
C TRP A 391 -1.60 -1.46 17.73
N MET A 392 -1.05 -0.95 16.64
CA MET A 392 -1.48 0.32 16.05
C MET A 392 -1.81 0.10 14.59
N GLU A 393 -3.04 0.42 14.22
CA GLU A 393 -3.46 0.46 12.83
C GLU A 393 -2.75 1.61 12.12
N GLY A 394 -2.25 1.35 10.93
CA GLY A 394 -1.75 2.41 10.07
C GLY A 394 -0.42 2.11 9.40
N SER A 395 0.11 3.15 8.79
CA SER A 395 1.26 3.13 7.89
C SER A 395 2.15 4.30 8.24
N PHE A 396 3.36 4.00 8.68
CA PHE A 396 4.20 4.92 9.44
C PHE A 396 5.53 5.11 8.75
N SER A 397 5.79 6.35 8.32
CA SER A 397 7.12 6.75 7.83
C SER A 397 7.93 7.50 8.90
N ARG A 398 7.26 7.92 9.98
CA ARG A 398 7.85 8.66 11.09
C ARG A 398 7.53 7.96 12.41
N ARG A 399 8.51 7.93 13.31
CA ARG A 399 8.37 7.30 14.62
C ARG A 399 7.26 7.98 15.43
N LEU A 400 6.23 7.22 15.79
CA LEU A 400 5.27 7.55 16.82
C LEU A 400 5.66 6.85 18.11
N THR A 401 5.41 7.51 19.24
CA THR A 401 5.57 6.94 20.58
C THR A 401 4.19 6.79 21.18
N VAL A 402 3.87 5.57 21.63
CA VAL A 402 2.64 5.29 22.37
C VAL A 402 3.00 4.99 23.81
N SER A 403 2.33 5.67 24.74
CA SER A 403 2.48 5.45 26.17
C SER A 403 1.12 5.30 26.84
N VAL A 404 1.11 4.53 27.92
CA VAL A 404 -0.06 4.32 28.79
C VAL A 404 0.34 4.66 30.22
N ASP A 405 -0.43 5.52 30.88
CA ASP A 405 -0.13 6.03 32.22
C ASP A 405 1.32 6.56 32.34
N SER A 406 1.79 7.29 31.31
CA SER A 406 3.17 7.81 31.14
C SER A 406 4.28 6.77 30.93
N VAL A 407 3.95 5.47 30.86
CA VAL A 407 4.90 4.40 30.53
C VAL A 407 4.89 4.15 29.03
N VAL A 408 6.05 4.25 28.39
CA VAL A 408 6.18 3.95 26.96
C VAL A 408 5.91 2.47 26.72
N VAL A 409 4.90 2.19 25.91
CA VAL A 409 4.55 0.83 25.46
C VAL A 409 5.45 0.43 24.31
N GLY A 410 5.66 1.34 23.37
CA GLY A 410 6.47 1.08 22.20
C GLY A 410 6.49 2.22 21.19
N HIS A 411 7.14 1.94 20.07
CA HIS A 411 7.28 2.87 18.96
C HIS A 411 6.82 2.21 17.67
N THR A 412 6.22 2.99 16.78
CA THR A 412 5.89 2.46 15.45
C THR A 412 7.17 2.14 14.67
N PRO A 413 7.22 1.00 13.98
CA PRO A 413 8.27 0.74 13.00
C PRO A 413 8.11 1.66 11.79
N HIS A 414 9.15 1.75 10.95
CA HIS A 414 8.98 2.31 9.61
C HIS A 414 8.32 1.22 8.75
N VAL A 415 7.04 1.38 8.44
CA VAL A 415 6.27 0.38 7.71
C VAL A 415 5.27 1.06 6.78
N LEU A 416 5.19 0.57 5.54
CA LEU A 416 4.14 0.91 4.60
C LEU A 416 3.09 -0.19 4.63
N ASN A 417 1.89 0.17 5.03
CA ASN A 417 0.76 -0.73 5.22
C ASN A 417 -0.45 -0.24 4.44
N ASN A 418 -1.28 -1.17 4.00
CA ASN A 418 -2.62 -0.86 3.50
C ASN A 418 -3.59 -0.58 4.66
N PRO A 419 -4.71 0.14 4.40
CA PRO A 419 -5.74 0.39 5.40
C PRO A 419 -6.23 -0.92 6.04
N GLY A 420 -6.35 -0.96 7.36
CA GLY A 420 -6.72 -2.15 8.14
C GLY A 420 -5.55 -3.03 8.57
N ALA A 421 -4.31 -2.74 8.17
CA ALA A 421 -3.14 -3.47 8.64
C ALA A 421 -2.55 -2.85 9.91
N TYR A 422 -2.04 -3.71 10.78
CA TYR A 422 -1.56 -3.33 12.11
C TYR A 422 -0.05 -3.51 12.25
N ALA A 423 0.57 -2.62 13.02
CA ALA A 423 1.94 -2.76 13.50
C ALA A 423 1.95 -3.12 14.99
N SER A 424 2.77 -4.10 15.35
CA SER A 424 3.06 -4.44 16.74
C SER A 424 3.89 -3.34 17.40
N LEU A 425 3.42 -2.84 18.56
CA LEU A 425 4.18 -1.91 19.40
C LEU A 425 4.90 -2.62 20.55
N GLY A 426 4.34 -3.73 21.03
CA GLY A 426 4.87 -4.53 22.12
C GLY A 426 3.79 -4.98 23.10
N THR A 427 4.22 -5.62 24.17
CA THR A 427 3.34 -6.18 25.20
C THR A 427 3.44 -5.39 26.50
N VAL A 428 2.30 -5.12 27.14
CA VAL A 428 2.23 -4.37 28.40
C VAL A 428 1.19 -4.98 29.34
N ARG A 429 1.48 -4.95 30.64
CA ARG A 429 0.55 -5.38 31.68
C ARG A 429 -0.23 -4.20 32.23
N LEU A 430 -1.55 -4.22 32.09
CA LEU A 430 -2.43 -3.11 32.48
C LEU A 430 -3.50 -3.58 33.47
N LYS A 431 -3.92 -2.66 34.33
CA LYS A 431 -5.03 -2.86 35.27
C LYS A 431 -6.33 -2.39 34.63
N ARG A 432 -7.46 -3.04 34.95
CA ARG A 432 -8.80 -2.60 34.54
C ARG A 432 -9.06 -1.15 34.96
N GLY A 433 -10.00 -0.50 34.29
CA GLY A 433 -10.43 0.88 34.55
C GLY A 433 -9.89 1.88 33.53
N LEU A 434 -10.05 3.16 33.86
CA LEU A 434 -9.60 4.28 33.04
C LEU A 434 -8.06 4.37 33.05
N ARG A 435 -7.46 4.52 31.87
CA ARG A 435 -6.01 4.67 31.66
C ARG A 435 -5.76 5.83 30.71
N GLY A 436 -4.70 6.60 30.95
CA GLY A 436 -4.30 7.67 30.03
C GLY A 436 -3.49 7.09 28.88
N VAL A 437 -3.88 7.35 27.62
CA VAL A 437 -3.12 6.97 26.43
C VAL A 437 -2.58 8.23 25.78
N GLN A 438 -1.28 8.26 25.55
CA GLN A 438 -0.63 9.35 24.84
C GLN A 438 0.03 8.82 23.56
N VAL A 439 -0.31 9.46 22.44
CA VAL A 439 0.25 9.21 21.11
C VAL A 439 1.00 10.45 20.66
N ARG A 440 2.32 10.34 20.54
CA ARG A 440 3.20 11.46 20.22
C ARG A 440 3.98 11.21 18.94
N GLN A 441 3.91 12.15 18.00
CA GLN A 441 4.75 12.21 16.81
C GLN A 441 5.63 13.47 16.88
N GLY A 442 6.95 13.29 16.77
CA GLY A 442 7.90 14.42 16.75
C GLY A 442 7.83 15.26 15.47
N GLY A 443 8.82 16.11 15.22
CA GLY A 443 9.05 16.78 13.92
C GLY A 443 9.83 15.92 12.93
N GLY A 444 9.68 16.18 11.63
CA GLY A 444 10.45 15.50 10.57
C GLY A 444 11.86 16.09 10.45
N ASP A 445 12.74 15.39 9.73
CA ASP A 445 14.08 15.84 9.35
C ASP A 445 14.34 15.54 7.87
N ALA A 446 15.47 15.98 7.32
CA ALA A 446 15.78 15.87 5.89
C ALA A 446 16.00 14.42 5.37
N ARG A 447 15.88 13.39 6.22
CA ARG A 447 16.04 12.00 5.79
C ARG A 447 14.87 11.57 4.90
N PRO A 448 15.06 10.54 4.04
CA PRO A 448 14.01 10.11 3.15
C PRO A 448 12.87 9.47 3.94
N GLY A 449 11.64 9.76 3.51
CA GLY A 449 10.41 9.32 4.17
C GLY A 449 10.10 10.00 5.51
N ASN A 450 10.92 10.94 5.98
CA ASN A 450 10.62 11.73 7.18
C ASN A 450 9.64 12.89 6.93
N GLY A 451 9.16 13.01 5.70
CA GLY A 451 8.08 13.90 5.32
C GLY A 451 6.67 13.45 5.67
N GLY A 452 5.71 14.29 5.30
CA GLY A 452 4.31 14.16 5.69
C GLY A 452 3.36 14.75 4.67
N TYR A 453 3.69 14.68 3.38
CA TYR A 453 2.73 15.02 2.34
C TYR A 453 1.77 13.86 2.11
N ARG A 454 0.60 14.15 1.53
CA ARG A 454 -0.60 13.30 1.31
C ARG A 454 -0.35 12.00 0.50
N SER A 455 0.72 11.27 0.77
CA SER A 455 0.96 9.95 0.21
C SER A 455 -0.16 9.03 0.66
N SER A 456 -0.94 8.55 -0.31
CA SER A 456 -2.23 7.82 -0.20
C SER A 456 -2.31 6.67 0.80
N LEU A 457 -1.20 6.26 1.42
CA LEU A 457 -1.20 5.19 2.41
C LEU A 457 -0.77 5.63 3.81
N ARG A 458 -0.24 6.83 4.04
CA ARG A 458 0.21 7.24 5.39
C ARG A 458 -0.96 7.66 6.26
N HIS A 459 -1.20 6.89 7.30
CA HIS A 459 -2.26 7.16 8.26
C HIS A 459 -1.94 6.55 9.62
N ILE A 460 -2.67 7.06 10.62
CA ILE A 460 -2.62 6.68 12.01
C ILE A 460 -4.05 6.31 12.41
N GLY A 461 -4.33 5.03 12.58
CA GLY A 461 -5.63 4.55 13.02
C GLY A 461 -5.68 4.12 14.49
N PRO A 462 -6.69 3.32 14.83
CA PRO A 462 -6.93 2.91 16.21
C PRO A 462 -5.74 2.16 16.83
N ILE A 463 -5.55 2.37 18.13
CA ILE A 463 -4.68 1.53 18.94
C ILE A 463 -5.55 0.44 19.56
N VAL A 464 -5.11 -0.80 19.43
CA VAL A 464 -5.83 -1.98 19.92
C VAL A 464 -5.03 -2.60 21.04
N PHE A 465 -5.67 -2.69 22.21
CA PHE A 465 -5.20 -3.46 23.34
C PHE A 465 -5.80 -4.86 23.24
N ASP A 466 -5.07 -5.76 22.60
CA ASP A 466 -5.49 -7.14 22.39
C ASP A 466 -4.97 -8.04 23.53
N PRO A 467 -5.84 -8.73 24.29
CA PRO A 467 -5.40 -9.66 25.31
C PRO A 467 -4.49 -10.74 24.70
N VAL A 468 -3.29 -10.95 25.28
CA VAL A 468 -2.31 -11.92 24.76
C VAL A 468 -2.87 -13.34 24.63
N ALA A 469 -3.89 -13.69 25.41
CA ALA A 469 -4.60 -14.95 25.30
C ALA A 469 -5.21 -15.21 23.90
N ASN A 470 -5.48 -14.15 23.12
CA ASN A 470 -5.99 -14.26 21.75
C ASN A 470 -4.94 -14.71 20.73
N GLU A 471 -3.63 -14.63 21.04
CA GLU A 471 -2.56 -15.10 20.14
C GLU A 471 -2.31 -16.61 20.22
N ALA A 472 -2.93 -17.28 21.20
CA ALA A 472 -2.81 -18.71 21.36
C ALA A 472 -3.52 -19.46 20.22
N ASP A 473 -2.84 -20.45 19.62
CA ASP A 473 -3.43 -21.34 18.60
C ASP A 473 -4.30 -22.41 19.29
N LEU A 474 -5.39 -21.98 19.93
CA LEU A 474 -6.31 -22.84 20.66
C LEU A 474 -7.67 -22.91 19.96
N ILE A 475 -8.15 -24.13 19.75
CA ILE A 475 -9.50 -24.43 19.28
C ILE A 475 -10.26 -25.09 20.41
N THR A 476 -11.36 -24.48 20.83
CA THR A 476 -12.30 -25.13 21.73
C THR A 476 -13.12 -26.13 20.93
N ARG A 477 -12.95 -27.42 21.24
CA ARG A 477 -13.77 -28.50 20.68
C ARG A 477 -14.86 -28.89 21.67
N VAL A 478 -16.10 -28.96 21.20
CA VAL A 478 -17.28 -29.26 22.04
C VAL A 478 -18.08 -30.38 21.42
N ASP A 479 -18.46 -31.35 22.25
CA ASP A 479 -19.40 -32.40 21.84
C ASP A 479 -20.74 -31.76 21.42
N PRO A 480 -21.37 -32.18 20.33
CA PRO A 480 -22.64 -31.61 19.91
C PRO A 480 -23.77 -31.72 20.94
N ALA A 481 -23.69 -32.59 21.95
CA ALA A 481 -24.59 -32.63 23.10
C ALA A 481 -24.47 -31.39 23.99
N ASP A 482 -23.24 -30.88 24.14
CA ASP A 482 -22.83 -29.79 25.03
C ASP A 482 -22.81 -28.40 24.37
N TRP A 483 -23.39 -28.27 23.16
CA TRP A 483 -23.35 -27.03 22.36
C TRP A 483 -23.79 -25.76 23.09
N ARG A 484 -24.61 -25.88 24.14
CA ARG A 484 -25.03 -24.74 24.97
C ARG A 484 -23.86 -24.01 25.65
N ARG A 485 -22.73 -24.69 25.87
CA ARG A 485 -21.51 -24.08 26.41
C ARG A 485 -20.90 -23.03 25.49
N LEU A 486 -21.22 -23.05 24.20
CA LEU A 486 -20.74 -22.06 23.24
C LEU A 486 -21.65 -20.83 23.17
N VAL A 487 -22.87 -20.88 23.69
CA VAL A 487 -23.83 -19.78 23.53
C VAL A 487 -23.37 -18.56 24.33
N GLY A 488 -23.26 -17.42 23.65
CA GLY A 488 -22.77 -16.17 24.25
C GLY A 488 -21.25 -16.02 24.27
N GLU A 489 -20.50 -17.10 24.07
CA GLU A 489 -19.06 -17.03 23.87
C GLU A 489 -18.74 -16.34 22.55
N ARG A 490 -17.67 -15.53 22.53
CA ARG A 490 -17.23 -14.83 21.31
C ARG A 490 -16.20 -15.68 20.58
N ALA A 491 -16.40 -15.88 19.28
CA ALA A 491 -15.45 -16.60 18.43
C ALA A 491 -15.33 -15.93 17.07
N ASP A 492 -14.22 -16.17 16.37
CA ASP A 492 -14.04 -15.73 14.98
C ASP A 492 -15.00 -16.47 14.05
N TRP A 493 -15.04 -17.79 14.21
CA TRP A 493 -15.90 -18.69 13.45
C TRP A 493 -16.39 -19.86 14.30
N LEU A 494 -17.42 -20.54 13.80
CA LEU A 494 -17.90 -21.82 14.33
C LEU A 494 -17.90 -22.85 13.20
N GLU A 495 -17.30 -24.01 13.46
CA GLU A 495 -17.16 -25.09 12.49
C GLU A 495 -17.77 -26.40 12.99
N VAL A 496 -18.24 -27.21 12.04
CA VAL A 496 -18.48 -28.62 12.24
C VAL A 496 -17.28 -29.38 11.69
N VAL A 497 -16.58 -30.12 12.54
CA VAL A 497 -15.37 -30.84 12.17
C VAL A 497 -15.52 -32.35 12.38
N LYS A 498 -14.80 -33.12 11.59
CA LYS A 498 -14.68 -34.56 11.73
C LYS A 498 -13.19 -34.96 11.73
N PRO A 499 -12.72 -35.82 12.64
CA PRO A 499 -11.37 -36.38 12.61
C PRO A 499 -11.10 -37.16 11.31
#